data_AF-A0A9X8VJI8-F1
#
_entry.id   AF-A0A9X8VJI8-F1
#
_cell.length_a   1.000
_cell.length_b   1.000
_cell.length_c   1.000
_cell.angle_alpha   90.00
_cell.angle_beta   90.00
_cell.angle_gamma   90.00
#
_symmetry.space_group_name_H-M   'P 1'
#
loop_
_entity.id
_entity.type
_entity.pdbx_description
1 polymer ?
#
loop_
_entity_poly.entity_id
_entity_poly.type
_entity_poly.pdbx_seq_one_letter_code
_entity_poly.pdbx_strand_id
1 'polypeptide(L)'
;METLASLYNDYLAELQKRAREVLERNKLDALLIHSGELQKVFLDDHSYPFKVNAHFKAWVPVTSVPNCWLWIDGVNKPKLWFYSPVDYWHSVEPLPDSFWTKSLELMPLANADAIAQQLPPQRERVGYIGYAQQRARDLGIPSENINPKAVLNYLDFHRSIKTG
;
A
#
# COMPACT_ATOMS: atom_id res chain seq x y z
N MET A 1 23.36 -19.55 6.38
CA MET A 1 21.93 -19.85 6.20
C MET A 1 21.23 -18.51 6.23
N GLU A 2 20.65 -18.07 5.11
CA GLU A 2 19.98 -16.77 5.05
C GLU A 2 18.73 -16.78 5.91
N THR A 3 18.50 -15.72 6.67
CA THR A 3 17.29 -15.57 7.48
C THR A 3 16.17 -15.00 6.62
N LEU A 4 14.91 -15.29 6.97
CA LEU A 4 13.74 -14.69 6.31
C LEU A 4 13.82 -13.14 6.30
N ALA A 5 14.41 -12.55 7.33
CA ALA A 5 14.66 -11.10 7.40
C ALA A 5 15.65 -10.61 6.33
N SER A 6 16.73 -11.36 6.07
CA SER A 6 17.71 -11.04 5.02
C SER A 6 17.06 -11.12 3.63
N LEU A 7 16.41 -12.25 3.33
CA LEU A 7 15.70 -12.46 2.06
C LEU A 7 14.65 -11.39 1.81
N TYR A 8 13.94 -10.97 2.86
CA TYR A 8 12.94 -9.90 2.77
C TYR A 8 13.56 -8.53 2.48
N ASN A 9 14.76 -8.24 2.98
CA ASN A 9 15.46 -6.99 2.65
C ASN A 9 15.90 -6.96 1.18
N ASP A 10 16.44 -8.07 0.68
CA ASP A 10 16.82 -8.20 -0.74
C ASP A 10 15.58 -8.13 -1.64
N TYR A 11 14.50 -8.77 -1.22
CA TYR A 11 13.19 -8.67 -1.85
C TYR A 11 12.70 -7.23 -1.97
N LEU A 12 12.71 -6.47 -0.86
CA LEU A 12 12.28 -5.07 -0.86
C LEU A 12 13.21 -4.19 -1.71
N ALA A 13 14.51 -4.44 -1.72
CA ALA A 13 15.46 -3.70 -2.55
C ALA A 13 15.14 -3.88 -4.04
N GLU A 14 14.83 -5.10 -4.48
CA GLU A 14 14.42 -5.38 -5.85
C GLU A 14 13.06 -4.74 -6.19
N LEU A 15 12.09 -4.77 -5.28
CA LEU A 15 10.81 -4.08 -5.49
C LEU A 15 10.99 -2.55 -5.59
N GLN A 16 11.82 -1.96 -4.74
CA GLN A 16 12.14 -0.52 -4.79
C GLN A 16 12.79 -0.12 -6.11
N LYS A 17 13.73 -0.94 -6.60
CA LYS A 17 14.36 -0.73 -7.91
C LYS A 17 13.31 -0.74 -9.03
N ARG A 18 12.44 -1.76 -9.07
CA ARG A 18 11.34 -1.86 -10.04
C ARG A 18 10.38 -0.67 -9.94
N ALA A 19 10.06 -0.24 -8.72
CA ALA A 19 9.21 0.91 -8.49
C ALA A 19 9.84 2.20 -9.03
N ARG A 20 11.14 2.41 -8.78
CA ARG A 20 11.88 3.56 -9.31
C ARG A 20 11.86 3.59 -10.84
N GLU A 21 12.15 2.46 -11.49
CA GLU A 21 12.15 2.36 -12.95
C GLU A 21 10.77 2.68 -13.55
N VAL A 22 9.68 2.17 -12.96
CA VAL A 22 8.34 2.41 -13.48
C VAL A 22 7.85 3.83 -13.22
N LEU A 23 8.22 4.41 -12.08
CA LEU A 23 7.92 5.82 -11.75
C LEU A 23 8.58 6.77 -12.76
N GLU A 24 9.88 6.59 -13.01
CA GLU A 24 10.65 7.40 -13.96
C GLU A 24 10.05 7.33 -15.37
N ARG A 25 9.76 6.13 -15.87
CA ARG A 25 9.16 5.91 -17.21
C ARG A 25 7.80 6.58 -17.38
N ASN A 26 7.01 6.69 -16.31
CA ASN A 26 5.67 7.26 -16.33
C ASN A 26 5.60 8.70 -15.80
N LYS A 27 6.76 9.32 -15.51
CA LYS A 27 6.86 10.68 -14.95
C LYS A 27 6.07 10.85 -13.64
N LEU A 28 6.00 9.79 -12.84
CA LEU A 28 5.39 9.81 -11.51
C LEU A 28 6.46 10.00 -10.44
N ASP A 29 6.09 10.61 -9.33
CA ASP A 29 6.98 10.85 -8.18
C ASP A 29 6.85 9.75 -7.12
N ALA A 30 5.67 9.13 -6.99
CA ALA A 30 5.43 8.03 -6.07
C ALA A 30 4.22 7.18 -6.46
N LEU A 31 4.13 5.98 -5.90
CA LEU A 31 2.95 5.13 -5.89
C LEU A 31 2.28 5.18 -4.52
N LEU A 32 0.96 5.34 -4.51
CA LEU A 32 0.10 5.17 -3.36
C LEU A 32 -0.70 3.88 -3.52
N ILE A 33 -0.31 2.82 -2.81
CA ILE A 33 -0.93 1.50 -2.91
C ILE A 33 -1.85 1.28 -1.71
N HIS A 34 -3.14 1.05 -1.99
CA HIS A 34 -4.16 0.87 -0.97
C HIS A 34 -4.44 -0.61 -0.70
N SER A 35 -4.50 -1.03 0.56
CA SER A 35 -4.78 -2.42 0.94
C SER A 35 -6.20 -2.85 0.58
N GLY A 36 -7.15 -1.92 0.57
CA GLY A 36 -8.56 -2.14 0.28
C GLY A 36 -9.45 -1.81 1.48
N GLU A 37 -10.76 -1.97 1.33
CA GLU A 37 -11.73 -1.70 2.41
C GLU A 37 -12.79 -2.81 2.45
N LEU A 38 -13.51 -2.87 3.57
CA LEU A 38 -14.64 -3.76 3.73
C LEU A 38 -15.77 -3.35 2.78
N GLN A 39 -16.26 -4.31 1.99
CA GLN A 39 -17.44 -4.12 1.16
C GLN A 39 -18.69 -4.49 1.97
N LYS A 40 -19.59 -3.53 2.16
CA LYS A 40 -20.86 -3.78 2.82
C LYS A 40 -21.79 -4.59 1.93
N VAL A 41 -22.58 -5.46 2.54
CA VAL A 41 -23.68 -6.16 1.87
C VAL A 41 -24.83 -5.16 1.69
N PHE A 42 -25.46 -5.17 0.51
CA PHE A 42 -26.51 -4.20 0.18
C PHE A 42 -27.72 -4.35 1.12
N LEU A 43 -28.10 -3.25 1.77
CA LEU A 43 -29.19 -3.18 2.77
C LEU A 43 -29.00 -4.08 4.01
N ASP A 44 -27.75 -4.39 4.34
CA ASP A 44 -27.38 -5.21 5.49
C ASP A 44 -26.29 -4.49 6.32
N ASP A 45 -26.14 -4.86 7.58
CA ASP A 45 -25.08 -4.35 8.46
C ASP A 45 -23.78 -5.18 8.36
N HIS A 46 -23.84 -6.34 7.69
CA HIS A 46 -22.70 -7.20 7.42
C HIS A 46 -21.80 -6.71 6.27
N SER A 47 -20.56 -7.19 6.28
CA SER A 47 -19.57 -6.99 5.22
C SER A 47 -19.13 -8.32 4.62
N TYR A 48 -18.78 -8.31 3.33
CA TYR A 48 -18.10 -9.43 2.69
C TYR A 48 -16.73 -9.67 3.34
N PRO A 49 -16.21 -10.92 3.30
CA PRO A 49 -14.86 -11.21 3.76
C PRO A 49 -13.83 -10.33 3.04
N PHE A 50 -12.99 -9.65 3.82
CA PHE A 50 -11.94 -8.79 3.27
C PHE A 50 -10.98 -9.58 2.38
N LYS A 51 -10.62 -8.98 1.23
CA LYS A 51 -9.58 -9.47 0.33
C LYS A 51 -8.61 -8.33 0.05
N VAL A 52 -7.40 -8.45 0.60
CA VAL A 52 -6.33 -7.48 0.39
C VAL A 52 -5.94 -7.36 -1.09
N ASN A 53 -5.63 -6.13 -1.51
CA ASN A 53 -5.08 -5.83 -2.82
C ASN A 53 -3.77 -6.62 -3.08
N ALA A 54 -3.70 -7.29 -4.23
CA ALA A 54 -2.53 -8.07 -4.64
C ALA A 54 -1.25 -7.24 -4.73
N HIS A 55 -1.35 -5.99 -5.21
CA HIS A 55 -0.19 -5.09 -5.27
C HIS A 55 0.24 -4.63 -3.88
N PHE A 56 -0.66 -4.53 -2.90
CA PHE A 56 -0.30 -4.15 -1.53
C PHE A 56 0.44 -5.29 -0.82
N LYS A 57 -0.14 -6.50 -0.82
CA LYS A 57 0.47 -7.67 -0.15
C LYS A 57 1.74 -8.17 -0.83
N ALA A 58 2.05 -7.66 -2.03
CA ALA A 58 3.35 -7.89 -2.65
C ALA A 58 4.44 -7.25 -1.78
N TRP A 59 4.23 -6.06 -1.21
CA TRP A 59 5.29 -5.39 -0.45
C TRP A 59 5.39 -5.87 0.99
N VAL A 60 4.25 -6.08 1.64
CA VAL A 60 4.19 -6.38 3.08
C VAL A 60 3.29 -7.59 3.36
N PRO A 61 3.61 -8.44 4.35
CA PRO A 61 2.83 -9.63 4.67
C PRO A 61 1.57 -9.31 5.51
N VAL A 62 0.88 -8.21 5.21
CA VAL A 62 -0.36 -7.79 5.86
C VAL A 62 -1.53 -8.13 4.94
N THR A 63 -2.38 -9.08 5.35
CA THR A 63 -3.42 -9.65 4.48
C THR A 63 -4.85 -9.53 5.00
N SER A 64 -5.01 -9.26 6.30
CA SER A 64 -6.30 -9.20 6.98
C SER A 64 -6.74 -7.79 7.38
N VAL A 65 -5.89 -6.78 7.24
CA VAL A 65 -6.15 -5.41 7.73
C VAL A 65 -6.55 -4.47 6.58
N PRO A 66 -7.79 -3.97 6.53
CA PRO A 66 -8.24 -2.98 5.56
C PRO A 66 -7.71 -1.58 5.90
N ASN A 67 -7.92 -0.61 5.01
CA ASN A 67 -7.60 0.81 5.17
C ASN A 67 -6.12 1.11 5.42
N CYS A 68 -5.21 0.20 5.05
CA CYS A 68 -3.78 0.43 5.11
C CYS A 68 -3.29 1.04 3.79
N TRP A 69 -2.29 1.90 3.88
CA TRP A 69 -1.75 2.64 2.74
C TRP A 69 -0.24 2.51 2.68
N LEU A 70 0.30 2.27 1.50
CA LEU A 70 1.73 2.15 1.27
C LEU A 70 2.18 3.24 0.30
N TRP A 71 3.17 4.04 0.72
CA TRP A 71 3.86 5.03 -0.12
C TRP A 71 5.20 4.52 -0.57
N ILE A 72 5.39 4.50 -1.89
CA ILE A 72 6.58 3.99 -2.56
C ILE A 72 7.08 5.03 -3.56
N ASP A 73 8.25 5.62 -3.32
CA ASP A 73 8.94 6.49 -4.29
C ASP A 73 10.14 5.79 -4.96
N GLY A 74 10.42 4.54 -4.57
CA GLY A 74 11.54 3.76 -5.08
C GLY A 74 12.93 4.22 -4.60
N VAL A 75 13.02 5.21 -3.71
CA VAL A 75 14.29 5.77 -3.20
C VAL A 75 14.34 5.73 -1.69
N ASN A 76 13.36 6.34 -1.02
CA ASN A 76 13.28 6.37 0.42
C ASN A 76 12.66 5.07 0.94
N LYS A 77 12.87 4.82 2.23
CA LYS A 77 12.24 3.71 2.93
C LYS A 77 10.71 3.77 2.71
N PRO A 78 10.07 2.68 2.24
CA PRO A 78 8.63 2.66 2.07
C PRO A 78 7.90 3.07 3.35
N LYS A 79 6.84 3.88 3.23
CA LYS A 79 6.02 4.27 4.38
C LYS A 79 4.72 3.48 4.36
N LEU A 80 4.38 2.87 5.50
CA LEU A 80 3.15 2.12 5.69
C LEU A 80 2.31 2.81 6.76
N TRP A 81 1.18 3.38 6.35
CA TRP A 81 0.11 3.74 7.29
C TRP A 81 -0.71 2.50 7.59
N PHE A 82 -0.57 1.99 8.81
CA PHE A 82 -1.22 0.78 9.29
C PHE A 82 -2.49 1.16 10.06
N TYR A 83 -3.64 0.71 9.56
CA TYR A 83 -4.92 0.95 10.21
C TYR A 83 -4.97 0.21 11.56
N SER A 84 -5.01 0.99 12.64
CA SER A 84 -5.09 0.52 14.02
C SER A 84 -6.06 1.45 14.73
N PRO A 85 -7.38 1.20 14.59
CA PRO A 85 -8.39 2.05 15.19
C PRO A 85 -8.28 1.98 16.71
N VAL A 86 -8.42 3.14 17.34
CA VAL A 86 -8.57 3.24 18.79
C VAL A 86 -10.07 3.31 19.04
N ASP A 87 -10.68 2.19 19.41
CA ASP A 87 -12.06 2.21 19.89
C ASP A 87 -12.22 1.42 21.18
N TYR A 88 -13.35 1.66 21.85
CA TYR A 88 -13.66 1.10 23.16
C TYR A 88 -14.12 -0.37 23.09
N TRP A 89 -14.40 -0.89 21.89
CA TRP A 89 -15.00 -2.20 21.64
C TRP A 89 -13.98 -3.23 21.12
N HIS A 90 -12.92 -2.78 20.45
CA HIS A 90 -11.84 -3.58 19.88
C HIS A 90 -10.57 -3.36 20.68
N SER A 91 -9.93 -4.45 21.12
CA SER A 91 -8.59 -4.38 21.70
C SER A 91 -7.64 -3.73 20.70
N VAL A 92 -7.01 -2.62 21.07
CA VAL A 92 -5.99 -1.96 20.25
C VAL A 92 -4.81 -2.92 20.16
N GLU A 93 -4.73 -3.68 19.08
CA GLU A 93 -3.54 -4.49 18.82
C GLU A 93 -2.35 -3.55 18.63
N PRO A 94 -1.22 -3.80 19.31
CA PRO A 94 -0.01 -3.02 19.10
C PRO A 94 0.37 -3.11 17.62
N LEU A 95 1.02 -2.06 17.11
CA LEU A 95 1.62 -2.11 15.79
C LEU A 95 2.47 -3.38 15.67
N PRO A 96 2.43 -4.08 14.52
CA PRO A 96 3.19 -5.30 14.35
C PRO A 96 4.67 -5.04 14.61
N ASP A 97 5.29 -5.93 15.39
CA ASP A 97 6.75 -6.02 15.54
C ASP A 97 7.18 -7.38 15.00
N SER A 98 7.79 -7.35 13.81
CA SER A 98 8.15 -8.56 13.07
C SER A 98 9.33 -8.28 12.12
N PHE A 99 9.86 -9.33 11.49
CA PHE A 99 11.05 -9.26 10.64
C PHE A 99 10.95 -8.19 9.54
N TRP A 100 9.76 -7.96 9.00
CA TRP A 100 9.50 -7.05 7.88
C TRP A 100 9.34 -5.58 8.28
N THR A 101 8.99 -5.33 9.54
CA THR A 101 8.60 -4.00 10.05
C THR A 101 9.80 -3.05 10.11
N LYS A 102 10.99 -3.58 10.41
CA LYS A 102 12.26 -2.82 10.45
C LYS A 102 12.67 -2.27 9.09
N SER A 103 12.16 -2.83 8.00
CA SER A 103 12.49 -2.45 6.63
C SER A 103 11.55 -1.37 6.07
N LEU A 104 10.53 -0.94 6.84
CA LEU A 104 9.60 0.13 6.45
C LEU A 104 9.51 1.23 7.53
N GLU A 105 8.95 2.39 7.19
CA GLU A 105 8.50 3.40 8.15
C GLU A 105 7.04 3.13 8.49
N LEU A 106 6.77 2.63 9.70
CA LEU A 106 5.44 2.22 10.13
C LEU A 106 4.75 3.34 10.91
N MET A 107 3.62 3.81 10.39
CA MET A 107 2.84 4.91 10.96
C MET A 107 1.44 4.41 11.36
N PRO A 108 0.98 4.61 12.59
CA PRO A 108 -0.38 4.24 12.97
C PRO A 108 -1.41 5.15 12.30
N LEU A 109 -2.52 4.57 11.84
CA LEU A 109 -3.68 5.28 11.31
C LEU A 109 -4.92 4.91 12.12
N ALA A 110 -5.30 5.79 13.06
CA ALA A 110 -6.43 5.56 13.95
C ALA A 110 -7.79 5.73 13.26
N ASN A 111 -7.86 6.61 12.26
CA ASN A 111 -9.06 6.84 11.45
C ASN A 111 -8.69 6.69 9.97
N ALA A 112 -9.40 5.84 9.24
CA ALA A 112 -9.19 5.61 7.81
C ALA A 112 -9.23 6.93 7.01
N ASP A 113 -10.06 7.89 7.42
CA ASP A 113 -10.25 9.16 6.71
C ASP A 113 -9.14 10.18 6.99
N ALA A 114 -8.29 9.94 8.01
CA ALA A 114 -7.20 10.83 8.36
C ALA A 114 -6.00 10.75 7.40
N ILE A 115 -5.99 9.80 6.46
CA ILE A 115 -4.87 9.59 5.53
C ILE A 115 -4.53 10.85 4.71
N ALA A 116 -5.55 11.64 4.35
CA ALA A 116 -5.37 12.87 3.57
C ALA A 116 -4.44 13.88 4.24
N GLN A 117 -4.39 13.91 5.58
CA GLN A 117 -3.58 14.84 6.36
C GLN A 117 -2.12 14.39 6.51
N GLN A 118 -1.85 13.09 6.28
CA GLN A 118 -0.52 12.50 6.46
C GLN A 118 0.24 12.33 5.14
N LEU A 119 -0.45 12.43 4.00
CA LEU A 119 0.14 12.37 2.67
C LEU A 119 0.74 13.72 2.26
N PRO A 120 1.84 13.73 1.47
CA PRO A 120 2.38 14.96 0.89
C PRO A 120 1.32 15.79 0.15
N PRO A 121 1.38 17.13 0.17
CA PRO A 121 0.32 17.96 -0.39
C PRO A 121 0.26 17.90 -1.93
N GLN A 122 1.41 17.83 -2.63
CA GLN A 122 1.46 17.67 -4.08
C GLN A 122 1.23 16.21 -4.47
N ARG A 123 0.18 15.97 -5.25
CA ARG A 123 -0.31 14.60 -5.60
C ARG A 123 -0.60 14.42 -7.08
N GLU A 124 -0.34 15.45 -7.89
CA GLU A 124 -0.60 15.47 -9.33
C GLU A 124 0.21 14.41 -10.08
N ARG A 125 1.36 13.99 -9.53
CA ARG A 125 2.27 12.99 -10.11
C ARG A 125 2.33 11.71 -9.26
N VAL A 126 1.30 11.43 -8.48
CA VAL A 126 1.20 10.20 -7.67
C VAL A 126 0.33 9.17 -8.40
N GLY A 127 0.86 7.97 -8.60
CA GLY A 127 0.11 6.83 -9.14
C GLY A 127 -0.65 6.09 -8.05
N TYR A 128 -1.97 6.07 -8.09
CA TYR A 128 -2.79 5.27 -7.17
C TYR A 128 -2.95 3.84 -7.68
N ILE A 129 -2.83 2.85 -6.78
CA ILE A 129 -3.13 1.45 -7.06
C ILE A 129 -4.11 0.92 -6.02
N GLY A 130 -5.34 0.63 -6.44
CA GLY A 130 -6.38 0.12 -5.56
C GLY A 130 -7.77 0.16 -6.18
N TYR A 131 -8.73 -0.48 -5.50
CA TYR A 131 -10.09 -0.58 -6.01
C TYR A 131 -10.94 0.68 -5.74
N ALA A 132 -10.64 1.42 -4.67
CA ALA A 132 -11.40 2.59 -4.20
C ALA A 132 -11.04 3.87 -4.99
N GLN A 133 -11.40 3.89 -6.28
CA GLN A 133 -11.03 4.98 -7.19
C GLN A 133 -11.59 6.34 -6.75
N GLN A 134 -12.80 6.38 -6.21
CA GLN A 134 -13.39 7.63 -5.71
C GLN A 134 -12.57 8.20 -4.55
N ARG A 135 -12.15 7.35 -3.61
CA ARG A 135 -11.27 7.75 -2.50
C ARG A 135 -9.95 8.33 -3.00
N ALA A 136 -9.37 7.77 -4.06
CA ALA A 136 -8.16 8.33 -4.67
C ALA A 136 -8.39 9.73 -5.27
N ARG A 137 -9.54 9.95 -5.93
CA ARG A 137 -9.91 11.27 -6.46
C ARG A 137 -10.13 12.29 -5.34
N ASP A 138 -10.78 11.89 -4.25
CA ASP A 138 -11.01 12.74 -3.08
C ASP A 138 -9.69 13.11 -2.39
N LEU A 139 -8.64 12.29 -2.56
CA LEU A 139 -7.27 12.59 -2.14
C LEU A 139 -6.52 13.52 -3.10
N GLY A 140 -7.12 13.95 -4.21
CA GLY A 140 -6.51 14.86 -5.19
C GLY A 140 -5.65 14.16 -6.25
N ILE A 141 -5.77 12.84 -6.41
CA ILE A 141 -5.02 12.10 -7.44
C ILE A 141 -5.76 12.24 -8.79
N PRO A 142 -5.08 12.69 -9.86
CA PRO A 142 -5.68 12.81 -11.19
C PRO A 142 -6.18 11.46 -11.72
N SER A 143 -7.28 11.48 -12.48
CA SER A 143 -7.95 10.24 -12.93
C SER A 143 -7.06 9.37 -13.83
N GLU A 144 -6.17 9.99 -14.62
CA GLU A 144 -5.17 9.34 -15.45
C GLU A 144 -4.11 8.57 -14.65
N ASN A 145 -3.91 8.96 -13.39
CA ASN A 145 -2.95 8.34 -12.47
C ASN A 145 -3.62 7.34 -11.50
N ILE A 146 -4.92 7.07 -11.66
CA ILE A 146 -5.63 6.02 -10.93
C ILE A 146 -5.52 4.72 -11.72
N ASN A 147 -4.85 3.73 -11.12
CA ASN A 147 -4.57 2.42 -11.73
C ASN A 147 -3.94 2.53 -13.15
N PRO A 148 -2.86 3.32 -13.33
CA PRO A 148 -2.30 3.59 -14.64
C PRO A 148 -1.81 2.29 -15.29
N LYS A 149 -2.39 1.95 -16.44
CA LYS A 149 -2.19 0.65 -17.11
C LYS A 149 -0.72 0.32 -17.39
N ALA A 150 0.08 1.32 -17.76
CA ALA A 150 1.51 1.14 -18.00
C ALA A 150 2.27 0.71 -16.73
N VAL A 151 1.90 1.25 -15.56
CA VAL A 151 2.47 0.86 -14.27
C VAL A 151 2.01 -0.55 -13.88
N LEU A 152 0.71 -0.82 -13.98
CA LEU A 152 0.14 -2.13 -13.62
C LEU A 152 0.76 -3.26 -14.45
N ASN A 153 0.80 -3.10 -15.78
CA ASN A 153 1.38 -4.08 -16.69
C ASN A 153 2.85 -4.39 -16.36
N TYR A 154 3.64 -3.35 -16.05
CA TYR A 154 5.04 -3.52 -15.66
C TYR A 154 5.16 -4.29 -14.35
N LEU A 155 4.41 -3.91 -13.32
CA LEU A 155 4.45 -4.58 -12.01
C LEU A 155 3.95 -6.04 -12.12
N ASP A 156 2.90 -6.29 -12.89
CA ASP A 156 2.36 -7.64 -13.11
C ASP A 156 3.33 -8.54 -13.87
N PHE A 157 4.01 -8.01 -14.89
CA PHE A 157 5.05 -8.73 -15.61
C PHE A 157 6.18 -9.14 -14.67
N HIS A 158 6.73 -8.20 -13.90
CA HIS A 158 7.82 -8.48 -12.96
C HIS A 158 7.41 -9.38 -11.79
N ARG A 159 6.12 -9.43 -11.44
CA ARG A 159 5.60 -10.38 -10.44
C ARG A 159 5.71 -11.84 -10.91
N SER A 160 5.81 -12.11 -12.21
CA SER A 160 6.05 -13.47 -12.72
C SER A 160 7.46 -14.00 -12.39
N ILE A 161 8.42 -13.08 -12.17
CA ILE A 161 9.80 -13.39 -11.82
C ILE A 161 9.95 -13.27 -10.30
N LYS A 162 10.00 -14.41 -9.61
CA LYS A 162 10.17 -14.44 -8.14
C LYS A 162 11.59 -14.03 -7.76
N THR A 163 11.70 -13.33 -6.65
CA THR A 163 13.02 -13.07 -6.05
C THR A 163 13.62 -14.38 -5.56
N GLY A 164 14.94 -14.47 -5.68
CA GLY A 164 15.72 -15.60 -5.18
C GLY A 164 15.77 -15.67 -3.67
#